data_AF-A0A3D2IHK7-F1
#
_entry.id   AF-A0A3D2IHK7-F1
#
_cell.length_a   1.000
_cell.length_b   1.000
_cell.length_c   1.000
_cell.angle_alpha   90.00
_cell.angle_beta   90.00
_cell.angle_gamma   90.00
#
_symmetry.space_group_name_H-M   'P 1'
#
loop_
_entity.id
_entity.type
_entity.pdbx_description
1 polymer ?
#
loop_
_entity_poly.entity_id
_entity_poly.type
_entity_poly.pdbx_seq_one_letter_code
_entity_poly.pdbx_strand_id
1 'polypeptide(L)'
;MLETTTNLKSFSVLVSDTGASQLSFCVISEINNLPAICPNIDGIVFYENKHKNCLPANFSVMHISSAWGMSGPVIATSFSTAYKLLNFPSSKKFFYVWNLEWITGNDIKQYERYKKVYQDTSLSLIARSEPHKKIIENAFNRDVEHVVSDFNMSEILEIIK
;
A
#
# COMPACT_ATOMS: atom_id res chain seq x y z
N MET A 1 -6.92 31.65 9.65
CA MET A 1 -7.96 30.60 9.57
C MET A 1 -7.70 29.79 8.31
N LEU A 2 -6.93 28.72 8.41
CA LEU A 2 -6.67 27.76 7.33
C LEU A 2 -6.77 26.36 7.95
N GLU A 3 -7.99 25.87 8.11
CA GLU A 3 -8.29 24.48 8.45
C GLU A 3 -9.16 23.92 7.33
N THR A 4 -8.53 23.56 6.21
CA THR A 4 -9.04 22.50 5.35
C THR A 4 -8.28 21.23 5.69
N THR A 5 -8.46 20.76 6.92
CA THR A 5 -8.02 19.43 7.35
C THR A 5 -8.96 18.44 6.68
N THR A 6 -8.49 17.80 5.62
CA THR A 6 -9.10 16.58 5.08
C THR A 6 -9.23 15.59 6.24
N ASN A 7 -10.47 15.39 6.68
CA ASN A 7 -10.80 14.62 7.88
C ASN A 7 -10.67 13.13 7.55
N LEU A 8 -9.44 12.64 7.47
CA LEU A 8 -9.11 11.25 7.18
C LEU A 8 -9.53 10.39 8.38
N LYS A 9 -10.70 9.75 8.27
CA LYS A 9 -11.24 8.89 9.34
C LYS A 9 -10.67 7.47 9.30
N SER A 10 -10.42 6.95 8.10
CA SER A 10 -9.95 5.57 7.92
C SER A 10 -9.13 5.42 6.65
N PHE A 11 -8.18 4.49 6.68
CA PHE A 11 -7.43 4.06 5.50
C PHE A 11 -7.36 2.54 5.42
N SER A 12 -7.05 2.05 4.23
CA SER A 12 -6.99 0.63 3.93
C SER A 12 -5.61 0.24 3.44
N VAL A 13 -5.11 -0.91 3.86
CA VAL A 13 -3.89 -1.51 3.33
C VAL A 13 -4.22 -2.85 2.71
N LEU A 14 -3.90 -3.03 1.43
CA LEU A 14 -4.01 -4.31 0.73
C LEU A 14 -2.66 -5.03 0.80
N VAL A 15 -2.67 -6.26 1.31
CA VAL A 15 -1.52 -7.16 1.37
C VAL A 15 -1.83 -8.46 0.65
N SER A 16 -0.83 -9.06 -0.01
CA SER A 16 -0.99 -10.37 -0.64
C SER A 16 -1.29 -11.45 0.41
N ASP A 17 -0.56 -11.40 1.52
CA ASP A 17 -0.62 -12.38 2.59
C ASP A 17 -0.31 -11.72 3.93
N THR A 18 -0.91 -12.27 4.99
CA THR A 18 -0.60 -11.90 6.38
C THR A 18 0.39 -12.87 7.03
N GLY A 19 1.02 -13.73 6.23
CA GLY A 19 1.91 -14.79 6.69
C GLY A 19 3.29 -14.27 7.09
N ALA A 20 4.21 -15.20 7.34
CA ALA A 20 5.59 -14.94 7.76
C ALA A 20 6.41 -14.20 6.69
N SER A 21 6.26 -12.87 6.63
CA SER A 21 7.04 -11.99 5.76
C SER A 21 7.47 -10.72 6.51
N GLN A 22 8.59 -10.11 6.08
CA GLN A 22 9.06 -8.84 6.63
C GLN A 22 8.02 -7.73 6.41
N LEU A 23 7.39 -7.70 5.24
CA LEU A 23 6.34 -6.73 4.92
C LEU A 23 5.18 -6.86 5.90
N SER A 24 4.66 -8.08 6.07
CA SER A 24 3.51 -8.32 6.95
C SER A 24 3.86 -8.00 8.41
N PHE A 25 5.10 -8.26 8.84
CA PHE A 25 5.58 -7.83 10.16
C PHE A 25 5.58 -6.30 10.30
N CYS A 26 6.20 -5.57 9.36
CA CYS A 26 6.24 -4.11 9.38
C CYS A 26 4.83 -3.51 9.37
N VAL A 27 3.97 -3.96 8.44
CA VAL A 27 2.58 -3.48 8.33
C VAL A 27 1.81 -3.72 9.63
N ILE A 28 1.86 -4.93 10.20
CA ILE A 28 1.11 -5.23 11.43
C ILE A 28 1.68 -4.44 12.62
N SER A 29 3.00 -4.36 12.76
CA SER A 29 3.67 -3.64 13.84
C SER A 29 3.32 -2.15 13.80
N GLU A 30 3.46 -1.53 12.63
CA GLU A 30 3.21 -0.10 12.44
C GLU A 30 1.72 0.24 12.63
N ILE A 31 0.81 -0.59 12.12
CA ILE A 31 -0.63 -0.37 12.31
C ILE A 31 -1.04 -0.60 13.77
N ASN A 32 -0.45 -1.56 14.47
CA ASN A 32 -0.69 -1.75 15.90
C ASN A 32 -0.23 -0.54 16.74
N ASN A 33 0.79 0.19 16.28
CA ASN A 33 1.31 1.39 16.94
C ASN A 33 0.51 2.67 16.58
N LEU A 34 -0.38 2.62 15.59
CA LEU A 34 -1.21 3.75 15.19
C LEU A 34 -1.99 4.42 16.32
N PRO A 35 -2.64 3.69 17.25
CA PRO A 35 -3.42 4.33 18.30
C PRO A 35 -2.57 5.24 19.19
N ALA A 36 -1.26 4.98 19.30
CA ALA A 36 -0.33 5.85 20.02
C ALA A 36 0.06 7.12 19.22
N ILE A 37 0.06 7.04 17.89
CA ILE A 37 0.45 8.14 16.99
C ILE A 37 -0.76 9.04 16.67
N CYS A 38 -1.90 8.45 16.32
CA CYS A 38 -3.11 9.12 15.88
C CYS A 38 -4.35 8.31 16.31
N PRO A 39 -4.98 8.61 17.46
CA PRO A 39 -6.09 7.82 17.99
C PRO A 39 -7.40 7.94 17.19
N ASN A 40 -7.49 8.89 16.26
CA ASN A 40 -8.71 9.17 15.48
C ASN A 40 -8.71 8.54 14.07
N ILE A 41 -7.69 7.75 13.73
CA ILE A 41 -7.55 7.16 12.40
C ILE A 41 -7.61 5.63 12.51
N ASP A 42 -8.59 5.04 11.84
CA ASP A 42 -8.74 3.58 11.81
C ASP A 42 -8.03 2.98 10.58
N GLY A 43 -7.15 2.01 10.84
CA GLY A 43 -6.48 1.22 9.81
C GLY A 43 -7.18 -0.13 9.60
N ILE A 44 -7.51 -0.46 8.35
CA ILE A 44 -8.06 -1.78 7.98
C ILE A 44 -7.09 -2.47 7.02
N VAL A 45 -6.72 -3.71 7.33
CA VAL A 45 -5.87 -4.52 6.45
C VAL A 45 -6.70 -5.55 5.72
N PHE A 46 -6.50 -5.62 4.41
CA PHE A 46 -7.12 -6.60 3.53
C PHE A 46 -6.09 -7.57 3.00
N TYR A 47 -6.39 -8.86 3.09
CA TYR A 47 -5.53 -9.91 2.56
C TYR A 47 -6.13 -10.58 1.32
N GLU A 48 -5.28 -11.03 0.41
CA GLU A 48 -5.68 -11.93 -0.68
C GLU A 48 -5.68 -13.38 -0.21
N ASN A 49 -4.58 -13.81 0.41
CA ASN A 49 -4.41 -15.17 0.91
C ASN A 49 -4.40 -15.17 2.44
N LYS A 50 -5.30 -15.96 3.03
CA LYS A 50 -5.37 -16.09 4.49
C LYS A 50 -4.21 -16.95 4.99
N HIS A 51 -3.35 -16.37 5.81
CA HIS A 51 -2.33 -17.09 6.55
C HIS A 51 -2.43 -16.77 8.05
N LYS A 52 -1.68 -17.50 8.86
CA LYS A 52 -1.54 -17.16 10.28
C LYS A 52 -0.71 -15.87 10.39
N ASN A 53 -1.27 -14.86 11.05
CA ASN A 53 -0.60 -13.59 11.25
C ASN A 53 0.73 -13.77 11.99
N CYS A 54 1.78 -13.06 11.56
CA CYS A 54 3.07 -13.00 12.26
C CYS A 54 2.94 -12.52 13.70
N LEU A 55 2.08 -11.52 13.89
CA LEU A 55 1.83 -10.83 15.14
C LEU A 55 0.31 -10.77 15.38
N PRO A 56 -0.13 -10.67 16.64
CA PRO A 56 -1.53 -10.38 16.94
C PRO A 56 -1.90 -9.02 16.33
N ALA A 57 -2.96 -9.01 15.52
CA ALA A 57 -3.47 -7.78 14.92
C ALA A 57 -4.49 -7.14 15.87
N ASN A 58 -4.22 -5.91 16.30
CA ASN A 58 -5.12 -5.11 17.14
C ASN A 58 -6.06 -4.23 16.28
N PHE A 59 -6.24 -4.60 15.02
CA PHE A 59 -7.00 -3.86 14.01
C PHE A 59 -7.83 -4.83 13.16
N SER A 60 -8.70 -4.27 12.32
CA SER A 60 -9.58 -5.07 11.47
C SER A 60 -8.81 -5.71 10.32
N VAL A 61 -8.90 -7.04 10.20
CA VAL A 61 -8.30 -7.82 9.13
C VAL A 61 -9.39 -8.55 8.34
N MET A 62 -9.54 -8.24 7.05
CA MET A 62 -10.61 -8.75 6.21
C MET A 62 -10.09 -9.30 4.87
N HIS A 63 -10.90 -10.08 4.16
CA HIS A 63 -10.54 -10.52 2.82
C HIS A 63 -10.69 -9.38 1.79
N ILE A 64 -9.82 -9.34 0.76
CA ILE A 64 -9.78 -8.27 -0.26
C ILE A 64 -11.10 -8.03 -0.99
N SER A 65 -11.97 -9.04 -1.08
CA SER A 65 -13.32 -8.86 -1.64
C SER A 65 -14.15 -7.81 -0.89
N SER A 66 -13.87 -7.61 0.40
CA SER A 66 -14.58 -6.63 1.25
C SER A 66 -14.09 -5.21 1.04
N ALA A 67 -12.91 -5.01 0.43
CA ALA A 67 -12.34 -3.69 0.22
C ALA A 67 -13.12 -2.85 -0.81
N TRP A 68 -14.00 -3.46 -1.62
CA TRP A 68 -14.83 -2.76 -2.62
C TRP A 68 -15.79 -1.73 -2.01
N GLY A 69 -16.16 -1.88 -0.73
CA GLY A 69 -17.08 -0.99 -0.04
C GLY A 69 -16.43 0.18 0.69
N MET A 70 -15.11 0.35 0.60
CA MET A 70 -14.41 1.39 1.37
C MET A 70 -14.31 2.72 0.64
N SER A 71 -14.60 3.81 1.34
CA SER A 71 -14.53 5.18 0.80
C SER A 71 -13.20 5.89 1.08
N GLY A 72 -12.32 5.28 1.88
CA GLY A 72 -11.04 5.87 2.30
C GLY A 72 -9.90 5.64 1.28
N PRO A 73 -8.74 6.24 1.54
CA PRO A 73 -7.52 5.95 0.79
C PRO A 73 -7.08 4.50 0.94
N VAL A 74 -6.62 3.92 -0.16
CA VAL A 74 -6.21 2.51 -0.20
C VAL A 74 -4.76 2.41 -0.66
N ILE A 75 -3.95 1.68 0.11
CA ILE A 75 -2.54 1.43 -0.15
C ILE A 75 -2.37 -0.03 -0.56
N ALA A 76 -1.96 -0.30 -1.79
CA ALA A 76 -1.51 -1.62 -2.22
C ALA A 76 -0.03 -1.79 -1.91
N THR A 77 0.38 -3.01 -1.51
CA THR A 77 1.79 -3.32 -1.15
C THR A 77 2.47 -4.30 -2.10
N SER A 78 1.70 -4.93 -2.99
CA SER A 78 2.18 -5.89 -4.00
C SER A 78 1.61 -5.59 -5.38
N PHE A 79 2.22 -6.10 -6.44
CA PHE A 79 1.71 -5.91 -7.80
C PHE A 79 0.31 -6.52 -7.98
N SER A 80 0.07 -7.72 -7.43
CA SER A 80 -1.25 -8.38 -7.47
C SER A 80 -2.35 -7.48 -6.87
N THR A 81 -2.08 -6.89 -5.69
CA THR A 81 -3.03 -6.01 -5.02
C THR A 81 -3.18 -4.67 -5.74
N ALA A 82 -2.11 -4.11 -6.29
CA ALA A 82 -2.14 -2.86 -7.05
C ALA A 82 -2.91 -3.01 -8.37
N TYR A 83 -2.73 -4.13 -9.07
CA TYR A 83 -3.47 -4.43 -10.29
C TYR A 83 -4.98 -4.54 -10.03
N LYS A 84 -5.37 -5.09 -8.87
CA LYS A 84 -6.78 -5.10 -8.44
C LYS A 84 -7.25 -3.69 -8.11
N LEU A 85 -6.47 -2.92 -7.34
CA LEU A 85 -6.77 -1.56 -6.90
C LEU A 85 -7.09 -0.59 -8.05
N LEU A 86 -6.52 -0.81 -9.24
CA LEU A 86 -6.89 -0.06 -10.44
C LEU A 86 -8.41 -0.03 -10.69
N ASN A 87 -9.10 -1.14 -10.44
CA ASN A 87 -10.53 -1.27 -10.68
C ASN A 87 -11.41 -0.86 -9.47
N PHE A 88 -10.81 -0.53 -8.32
CA PHE A 88 -11.58 -0.21 -7.12
C PHE A 88 -12.11 1.23 -7.17
N PRO A 89 -13.33 1.48 -6.66
CA PRO A 89 -13.90 2.81 -6.54
C PRO A 89 -13.37 3.53 -5.28
N SER A 90 -12.06 3.81 -5.22
CA SER A 90 -11.44 4.58 -4.14
C SER A 90 -11.07 6.00 -4.61
N SER A 91 -11.13 6.96 -3.69
CA SER A 91 -10.85 8.38 -3.92
C SER A 91 -9.36 8.67 -4.09
N LYS A 92 -8.50 8.01 -3.29
CA LYS A 92 -7.04 8.11 -3.37
C LYS A 92 -6.44 6.70 -3.36
N LYS A 93 -5.65 6.38 -4.37
CA LYS A 93 -5.02 5.06 -4.52
C LYS A 93 -3.51 5.20 -4.47
N PHE A 94 -2.88 4.44 -3.60
CA PHE A 94 -1.44 4.42 -3.44
C PHE A 94 -0.91 3.03 -3.73
N PHE A 95 0.24 2.97 -4.38
CA PHE A 95 0.99 1.74 -4.54
C PHE A 95 2.35 1.90 -3.85
N TYR A 96 2.46 1.27 -2.69
CA TYR A 96 3.69 1.15 -1.95
C TYR A 96 4.51 -0.04 -2.47
N VAL A 97 5.54 0.26 -3.24
CA VAL A 97 6.36 -0.73 -3.94
C VAL A 97 7.38 -1.32 -2.98
N TRP A 98 6.99 -2.42 -2.34
CA TRP A 98 7.87 -3.13 -1.41
C TRP A 98 8.92 -4.01 -2.11
N ASN A 99 8.55 -4.66 -3.22
CA ASN A 99 9.44 -5.49 -4.00
C ASN A 99 9.28 -5.17 -5.49
N LEU A 100 10.38 -5.27 -6.25
CA LEU A 100 10.37 -5.09 -7.70
C LEU A 100 10.08 -6.44 -8.37
N GLU A 101 8.80 -6.85 -8.33
CA GLU A 101 8.35 -8.19 -8.75
C GLU A 101 8.69 -8.54 -10.22
N TRP A 102 8.85 -7.54 -11.10
CA TRP A 102 9.26 -7.77 -12.50
C TRP A 102 10.75 -8.09 -12.67
N ILE A 103 11.57 -7.88 -11.64
CA ILE A 103 13.01 -8.19 -11.65
C ILE A 103 13.25 -9.57 -11.06
N THR A 104 12.58 -9.88 -9.95
CA THR A 104 12.81 -11.12 -9.17
C THR A 104 11.80 -12.22 -9.45
N GLY A 105 10.68 -11.91 -10.12
CA GLY A 105 9.59 -12.84 -10.34
C GLY A 105 9.81 -13.83 -11.48
N ASN A 106 9.13 -14.98 -11.40
CA ASN A 106 9.07 -15.98 -12.47
C ASN A 106 8.24 -15.51 -13.69
N ASP A 107 7.56 -14.38 -13.59
CA ASP A 107 6.60 -13.83 -14.56
C ASP A 107 7.15 -12.64 -15.38
N ILE A 108 8.41 -12.75 -15.83
CA ILE A 108 9.11 -11.75 -16.65
C ILE A 108 8.33 -11.38 -17.94
N LYS A 109 7.42 -12.24 -18.39
CA LYS A 109 6.64 -12.08 -19.62
C LYS A 109 5.42 -11.15 -19.51
N GLN A 110 5.12 -10.60 -18.33
CA GLN A 110 3.90 -9.79 -18.11
C GLN A 110 4.16 -8.27 -18.14
N TYR A 111 5.12 -7.80 -18.95
CA TYR A 111 5.51 -6.39 -19.02
C TYR A 111 4.33 -5.44 -19.27
N GLU A 112 3.37 -5.81 -20.11
CA GLU A 112 2.18 -4.98 -20.37
C GLU A 112 1.35 -4.73 -19.11
N ARG A 113 1.21 -5.73 -18.24
CA ARG A 113 0.46 -5.59 -16.99
C ARG A 113 1.23 -4.73 -15.98
N TYR A 114 2.55 -4.90 -15.89
CA TYR A 114 3.40 -4.04 -15.08
C TYR A 114 3.30 -2.59 -15.55
N LYS A 115 3.48 -2.35 -16.85
CA LYS A 115 3.36 -1.03 -17.45
C LYS A 115 2.01 -0.39 -17.15
N LYS A 116 0.91 -1.16 -17.22
CA LYS A 116 -0.43 -0.68 -16.87
C LYS A 116 -0.51 -0.17 -15.44
N VAL A 117 0.02 -0.88 -14.45
CA VAL A 117 0.01 -0.43 -13.04
C VAL A 117 0.96 0.74 -12.83
N TYR A 118 2.20 0.59 -13.28
CA TYR A 118 3.24 1.57 -13.02
C TYR A 118 3.03 2.89 -13.75
N GLN A 119 2.35 2.93 -14.90
CA GLN A 119 2.07 4.17 -15.62
C GLN A 119 0.68 4.75 -15.34
N ASP A 120 -0.16 4.10 -14.53
CA ASP A 120 -1.50 4.59 -14.25
C ASP A 120 -1.48 5.84 -13.35
N THR A 121 -1.91 6.98 -13.88
CA THR A 121 -1.90 8.26 -13.16
C THR A 121 -2.88 8.34 -12.00
N SER A 122 -3.83 7.39 -11.87
CA SER A 122 -4.72 7.32 -10.71
C SER A 122 -4.07 6.68 -9.48
N LEU A 123 -2.90 6.07 -9.64
CA LEU A 123 -2.12 5.46 -8.55
C LEU A 123 -0.89 6.30 -8.20
N SER A 124 -0.82 6.88 -7.01
CA SER A 124 0.41 7.49 -6.52
C SER A 124 1.42 6.43 -6.11
N LEU A 125 2.67 6.53 -6.59
CA LEU A 125 3.72 5.55 -6.31
C LEU A 125 4.56 5.97 -5.10
N ILE A 126 4.77 5.03 -4.18
CA ILE A 126 5.65 5.19 -3.02
C ILE A 126 6.69 4.08 -3.08
N ALA A 127 7.97 4.40 -3.13
CA ALA A 127 9.04 3.40 -3.10
C ALA A 127 9.56 3.17 -1.69
N ARG A 128 9.99 1.94 -1.37
CA ARG A 128 10.61 1.63 -0.08
C ARG A 128 12.00 2.26 0.15
N SER A 129 12.70 2.61 -0.93
CA SER A 129 14.06 3.15 -0.88
C SER A 129 14.43 3.90 -2.16
N GLU A 130 15.43 4.77 -2.06
CA GLU A 130 15.96 5.54 -3.19
C GLU A 130 16.41 4.67 -4.37
N PRO A 131 17.10 3.53 -4.17
CA PRO A 131 17.38 2.61 -5.27
C PRO A 131 16.11 2.07 -5.96
N HIS A 132 15.06 1.75 -5.21
CA HIS A 132 13.79 1.28 -5.80
C HIS A 132 13.15 2.37 -6.64
N LYS A 133 13.11 3.61 -6.13
CA LYS A 133 12.63 4.79 -6.85
C LYS A 133 13.34 4.95 -8.20
N LYS A 134 14.68 4.99 -8.19
CA LYS A 134 15.47 5.15 -9.43
C LYS A 134 15.21 4.03 -10.44
N ILE A 135 15.06 2.79 -9.99
CA ILE A 135 14.79 1.66 -10.89
C ILE A 135 13.40 1.80 -11.53
N ILE A 136 12.38 2.18 -10.75
CA ILE A 136 11.01 2.36 -11.24
C ILE A 136 10.95 3.51 -12.25
N GLU A 137 11.56 4.65 -11.91
CA GLU A 137 11.59 5.84 -12.77
C GLU A 137 12.26 5.53 -14.12
N ASN A 138 13.40 4.86 -14.09
CA ASN A 138 14.11 4.47 -15.30
C ASN A 138 13.36 3.41 -16.12
N ALA A 139 12.66 2.47 -15.48
CA ALA A 139 11.99 1.37 -16.18
C ALA A 139 10.66 1.77 -16.82
N PHE A 140 9.90 2.68 -16.18
CA PHE A 140 8.55 3.04 -16.60
C PHE A 140 8.40 4.51 -17.03
N ASN A 141 9.48 5.30 -16.97
CA ASN A 141 9.49 6.73 -17.27
C ASN A 141 8.40 7.50 -16.52
N ARG A 142 8.32 7.25 -15.21
CA ARG A 142 7.35 7.86 -14.32
C ARG A 142 7.99 8.18 -12.98
N ASP A 143 7.79 9.41 -12.53
CA ASP A 143 8.27 9.89 -11.24
C ASP A 143 7.61 9.15 -10.07
N VAL A 144 8.42 8.76 -9.10
CA VAL A 144 7.93 8.23 -7.82
C VAL A 144 7.86 9.38 -6.83
N GLU A 145 6.63 9.69 -6.42
CA GLU A 145 6.30 10.87 -5.61
C GLU A 145 7.00 10.83 -4.24
N HIS A 146 7.07 9.66 -3.62
CA HIS A 146 7.56 9.53 -2.26
C HIS A 146 8.45 8.30 -2.06
N VAL A 147 9.38 8.40 -1.11
CA VAL A 147 10.21 7.30 -0.65
C VAL A 147 9.98 7.14 0.85
N VAL A 148 9.52 5.98 1.29
CA VAL A 148 9.25 5.68 2.69
C VAL A 148 9.88 4.34 3.05
N SER A 149 10.81 4.32 3.99
CA SER A 149 11.45 3.08 4.44
C SER A 149 10.56 2.29 5.40
N ASP A 150 10.64 0.95 5.31
CA ASP A 150 10.05 0.01 6.28
C ASP A 150 8.58 0.21 6.61
N PHE A 151 7.81 0.78 5.67
CA PHE A 151 6.39 1.06 5.83
C PHE A 151 6.09 1.99 7.03
N ASN A 152 6.96 2.97 7.28
CA ASN A 152 6.77 3.95 8.35
C ASN A 152 5.41 4.64 8.23
N MET A 153 4.52 4.34 9.18
CA MET A 153 3.14 4.80 9.12
C MET A 153 3.01 6.31 9.33
N SER A 154 3.92 6.93 10.09
CA SER A 154 3.88 8.37 10.33
C SER A 154 4.07 9.15 9.03
N GLU A 155 5.06 8.76 8.22
CA GLU A 155 5.33 9.35 6.91
C GLU A 155 4.20 9.05 5.91
N ILE A 156 3.70 7.81 5.90
CA ILE A 156 2.56 7.42 5.06
C ILE A 156 1.32 8.24 5.37
N LEU A 157 1.02 8.51 6.65
CA LEU A 157 -0.12 9.33 7.05
C LEU A 157 0.02 10.79 6.59
N GLU A 158 1.24 11.34 6.54
CA GLU A 158 1.48 12.69 6.01
C GLU A 158 1.18 12.77 4.50
N ILE A 159 1.48 11.70 3.76
CA ILE A 159 1.22 11.60 2.31
C ILE A 159 -0.28 11.43 2.02
N ILE A 160 -1.00 10.71 2.88
CA ILE A 160 -2.38 10.27 2.60
C ILE A 160 -3.44 11.28 3.04
N LYS A 161 -3.15 12.11 4.05
CA LYS A 161 -4.03 13.21 4.51
C LYS A 161 -4.44 14.12 3.34
#